data_AF-A0ABD0RWU2-F1
#
_entry.id   AF-A0ABD0RWU2-F1
#
_cell.length_a   1.000
_cell.length_b   1.000
_cell.length_c   1.000
_cell.angle_alpha   90.00
_cell.angle_beta   90.00
_cell.angle_gamma   90.00
#
_symmetry.space_group_name_H-M   'P 1'
#
loop_
_entity.id
_entity.type
_entity.pdbx_description
1 polymer ?
#
loop_
_entity_poly.entity_id
_entity_poly.type
_entity_poly.pdbx_seq_one_letter_code
_entity_poly.pdbx_strand_id
1 'polypeptide(L)'
;MEKSSASHFLILLRDSNCQFRAIYTLDGQSEELHRLCGVGPRVVSSSAVEAIYKYSSDRKQFNTLPSHTLSMSVDAFTIPAHLWHTKKHGTPKK
;
A
#
# COMPACT_ATOMS: atom_id res chain seq x y z
N MET A 1 -15.74 0.56 0.12
CA MET A 1 -15.23 -0.56 -0.72
C MET A 1 -16.28 -1.04 -1.72
N GLU A 2 -17.57 -1.08 -1.37
CA GLU A 2 -18.68 -1.57 -2.24
C GLU A 2 -18.83 -0.88 -3.61
N LYS A 3 -18.20 0.28 -3.82
CA LYS A 3 -18.21 1.01 -5.10
C LYS A 3 -16.99 0.72 -5.99
N SER A 4 -16.02 -0.06 -5.51
CA SER A 4 -14.79 -0.38 -6.23
C SER A 4 -14.92 -1.75 -6.88
N SER A 5 -14.58 -1.84 -8.17
CA SER A 5 -14.50 -3.11 -8.91
C SER A 5 -13.22 -3.90 -8.64
N ALA A 6 -12.29 -3.37 -7.84
CA ALA A 6 -11.05 -4.05 -7.50
C ALA A 6 -11.30 -5.27 -6.60
N SER A 7 -10.70 -6.40 -6.97
CA SER A 7 -10.80 -7.66 -6.21
C SER A 7 -9.82 -7.74 -5.03
N HIS A 8 -8.77 -6.90 -5.03
CA HIS A 8 -7.72 -6.94 -4.02
C HIS A 8 -7.48 -5.54 -3.44
N PHE A 9 -7.62 -5.43 -2.12
CA PHE A 9 -7.39 -4.21 -1.37
C PHE A 9 -6.24 -4.43 -0.40
N LEU A 10 -5.39 -3.40 -0.29
CA LEU A 10 -4.19 -3.41 0.52
C LEU A 10 -4.23 -2.25 1.50
N ILE A 11 -3.91 -2.51 2.75
CA ILE A 11 -3.84 -1.48 3.79
C ILE A 11 -2.43 -0.89 3.80
N LEU A 12 -2.32 0.43 3.66
CA LEU A 12 -1.09 1.14 3.97
C LEU A 12 -0.98 1.36 5.47
N LEU A 13 0.10 0.85 6.06
CA LEU A 13 0.47 1.05 7.46
C LEU A 13 1.61 2.08 7.54
N ARG A 14 1.70 2.80 8.67
CA ARG A 14 2.82 3.74 8.89
C ARG A 14 4.14 3.00 9.08
N ASP A 15 4.11 1.96 9.90
CA ASP A 15 5.26 1.27 10.47
C ASP A 15 4.77 -0.05 11.13
N SER A 16 5.67 -0.73 11.84
CA SER A 16 5.39 -1.95 12.59
C SER A 16 4.32 -1.80 13.69
N ASN A 17 3.92 -0.58 14.07
CA ASN A 17 2.84 -0.37 15.03
C ASN A 17 1.45 -0.54 14.37
N CYS A 18 1.40 -0.98 13.10
CA CYS A 18 0.17 -1.29 12.38
C CYS A 18 -0.85 -0.14 12.38
N GLN A 19 -0.35 1.10 12.36
CA GLN A 19 -1.19 2.28 12.30
C GLN A 19 -1.74 2.45 10.88
N PHE A 20 -3.06 2.34 10.74
CA PHE A 20 -3.77 2.57 9.49
C PHE A 20 -3.47 3.97 8.92
N ARG A 21 -3.23 4.04 7.60
CA ARG A 21 -3.05 5.29 6.88
C ARG A 21 -4.02 5.42 5.71
N ALA A 22 -4.09 4.41 4.85
CA ALA A 22 -4.86 4.45 3.63
C ALA A 22 -5.19 3.05 3.11
N ILE A 23 -6.13 2.98 2.16
CA ILE A 23 -6.44 1.78 1.40
C ILE A 23 -5.96 1.99 -0.03
N TYR A 24 -5.31 0.97 -0.57
CA TYR A 24 -4.84 0.90 -1.95
C TYR A 24 -5.46 -0.29 -2.68
N THR A 25 -5.46 -0.21 -3.99
CA THR A 25 -5.79 -1.30 -4.90
C THR A 25 -4.62 -1.54 -5.84
N LEU A 26 -4.30 -2.79 -6.11
CA LEU A 26 -3.26 -3.14 -7.08
C LEU A 26 -3.85 -3.13 -8.50
N ASP A 27 -3.23 -2.39 -9.41
CA ASP A 27 -3.52 -2.49 -10.83
C ASP A 27 -2.78 -3.70 -11.41
N GLY A 28 -3.56 -4.70 -11.86
CA GLY A 28 -3.02 -5.94 -12.44
C GLY A 28 -2.29 -5.77 -13.76
N GLN A 29 -2.37 -4.60 -14.41
CA GLN A 29 -1.66 -4.31 -15.66
C GLN A 29 -0.34 -3.56 -15.46
N SER A 30 -0.22 -2.74 -14.41
CA SER A 30 0.91 -1.82 -14.25
C SER A 30 1.75 -2.04 -12.99
N GLU A 31 1.41 -3.02 -12.15
CA GLU A 31 2.08 -3.27 -10.86
C GLU A 31 2.15 -2.02 -9.96
N GLU A 32 1.17 -1.13 -10.11
CA GLU A 32 1.04 0.10 -9.34
C GLU A 32 -0.10 -0.02 -8.32
N LEU A 33 0.13 0.58 -7.15
CA LEU A 33 -0.85 0.68 -6.08
C LEU A 33 -1.51 2.05 -6.15
N HIS A 34 -2.82 2.06 -6.35
CA HIS A 34 -3.61 3.30 -6.41
C HIS A 34 -4.35 3.53 -5.10
N ARG A 35 -4.21 4.73 -4.53
CA ARG A 35 -4.89 5.09 -3.28
C ARG A 35 -6.38 5.23 -3.52
N LEU A 36 -7.17 4.38 -2.86
CA LEU A 36 -8.63 4.46 -2.87
C LEU A 36 -9.14 5.48 -1.85
N CYS A 37 -8.62 5.45 -0.62
CA CYS A 37 -8.99 6.38 0.45
C CYS A 37 -7.90 6.50 1.53
N GLY A 38 -8.06 7.46 2.44
CA GLY A 38 -7.11 7.75 3.52
C GLY A 38 -5.99 8.72 3.12
N VAL A 39 -4.89 8.68 3.87
CA VAL A 39 -3.75 9.61 3.77
C VAL A 39 -2.49 8.86 3.32
N GLY A 40 -1.87 9.34 2.24
CA GLY A 40 -0.67 8.74 1.63
C GLY A 40 -0.48 9.20 0.19
N PRO A 41 0.59 8.78 -0.50
CA PRO A 41 0.82 9.09 -1.92
C PRO A 41 -0.34 8.63 -2.80
N ARG A 42 -0.62 9.33 -3.91
CA ARG A 42 -1.73 8.95 -4.79
C ARG A 42 -1.49 7.60 -5.49
N VAL A 43 -0.24 7.36 -5.88
CA VAL A 43 0.24 6.14 -6.53
C VAL A 43 1.52 5.72 -5.83
N VAL A 44 1.71 4.41 -5.64
CA VAL A 44 2.93 3.80 -5.10
C VAL A 44 3.32 2.67 -6.05
N SER A 45 4.57 2.61 -6.48
CA SER A 45 5.07 1.47 -7.25
C SER A 45 5.19 0.24 -6.34
N SER A 46 4.86 -0.95 -6.83
CA SER A 46 5.11 -2.23 -6.13
C SER A 46 6.56 -2.36 -5.65
N SER A 47 7.51 -1.88 -6.44
CA SER A 47 8.95 -1.89 -6.13
C SER A 47 9.33 -0.99 -4.94
N ALA A 48 8.49 -0.01 -4.61
CA ALA A 48 8.72 0.93 -3.52
C ALA A 48 8.16 0.44 -2.18
N VAL A 49 7.58 -0.76 -2.14
CA VAL A 49 7.06 -1.37 -0.91
C VAL A 49 8.23 -1.82 -0.03
N GLU A 50 8.22 -1.38 1.23
CA GLU A 50 9.29 -1.68 2.18
C GLU A 50 9.06 -3.01 2.89
N ALA A 51 7.84 -3.26 3.36
CA ALA A 51 7.46 -4.52 3.96
C ALA A 51 6.01 -4.86 3.61
N ILE A 52 5.70 -6.14 3.55
CA ILE A 52 4.36 -6.67 3.33
C ILE A 52 3.92 -7.54 4.50
N TYR A 53 2.63 -7.55 4.74
CA TYR A 53 2.03 -8.19 5.89
C TYR A 53 0.82 -9.01 5.48
N LYS A 54 0.64 -10.13 6.17
CA LYS A 54 -0.59 -10.92 6.15
C LYS A 54 -1.29 -10.79 7.50
N TYR A 55 -2.59 -10.55 7.47
CA TYR A 55 -3.42 -10.55 8.65
C TYR A 55 -3.73 -11.99 9.07
N SER A 56 -3.38 -12.34 10.31
CA SER A 56 -3.82 -13.57 10.94
C SER A 56 -5.12 -13.30 11.69
N SER A 57 -6.22 -13.84 11.19
CA SER A 57 -7.53 -13.75 11.86
C SER A 57 -7.52 -14.39 13.24
N ASP A 58 -6.79 -15.49 13.41
CA ASP A 58 -6.70 -16.22 14.68
C ASP A 58 -6.05 -15.38 15.78
N ARG A 59 -4.97 -14.69 15.43
CA ARG A 59 -4.20 -13.85 16.38
C ARG A 59 -4.61 -12.38 16.35
N LYS A 60 -5.49 -12.00 15.42
CA LYS A 60 -5.92 -10.62 15.16
C LYS A 60 -4.73 -9.66 14.99
N GLN A 61 -3.70 -10.10 14.28
CA GLN A 61 -2.46 -9.36 14.13
C GLN A 61 -1.92 -9.45 12.71
N PHE A 62 -1.17 -8.43 12.30
CA PHE A 62 -0.40 -8.46 11.08
C PHE A 62 0.94 -9.16 11.32
N ASN A 63 1.24 -10.16 10.52
CA ASN A 63 2.55 -10.82 10.49
C ASN A 63 3.31 -10.37 9.26
N THR A 64 4.54 -9.91 9.45
CA THR A 64 5.44 -9.58 8.34
C THR A 64 5.74 -10.83 7.53
N LEU A 65 5.66 -10.73 6.21
CA LEU A 65 6.10 -11.78 5.30
C LEU A 65 7.58 -11.56 4.94
N PRO A 66 8.35 -12.63 4.71
CA PRO A 66 9.77 -12.52 4.36
C PRO A 66 10.03 -12.07 2.91
N SER A 67 8.99 -12.02 2.08
CA SER A 67 9.06 -11.56 0.69
C SER A 67 8.66 -10.09 0.58
N HIS A 68 8.98 -9.45 -0.54
CA HIS A 68 8.54 -8.10 -0.90
C HIS A 68 7.60 -8.13 -2.11
N THR A 69 7.34 -9.31 -2.67
CA THR A 69 6.47 -9.48 -3.83
C THR A 69 5.00 -9.41 -3.41
N LEU A 70 4.28 -8.41 -3.94
CA LEU A 70 2.84 -8.31 -3.75
C LEU A 70 2.14 -9.51 -4.37
N SER A 71 1.27 -10.14 -3.61
CA SER A 71 0.45 -11.26 -4.06
C SER A 71 -0.95 -11.15 -3.45
N MET A 72 -1.88 -11.97 -3.93
CA MET A 72 -3.25 -12.06 -3.37
C MET A 72 -3.29 -12.47 -1.90
N SER A 73 -2.19 -12.96 -1.34
CA SER A 73 -2.09 -13.34 0.08
C SER A 73 -1.69 -12.19 1.00
N VAL A 74 -1.34 -11.02 0.43
CA VAL A 74 -0.91 -9.83 1.18
C VAL A 74 -2.14 -8.99 1.53
N ASP A 75 -2.22 -8.57 2.80
CA ASP A 75 -3.33 -7.74 3.31
C ASP A 75 -2.90 -6.29 3.56
N ALA A 76 -1.63 -6.07 3.88
CA ALA A 76 -1.10 -4.75 4.20
C ALA A 76 0.36 -4.58 3.78
N PHE A 77 0.79 -3.34 3.68
CA PHE A 77 2.16 -2.97 3.32
C PHE A 77 2.59 -1.66 3.98
N THR A 78 3.90 -1.42 3.99
CA THR A 78 4.52 -0.15 4.39
C THR A 78 5.33 0.42 3.23
N ILE A 79 5.59 1.72 3.29
CA ILE A 79 6.44 2.42 2.32
C ILE A 79 7.54 3.20 3.05
N PRO A 80 8.69 3.42 2.40
CA PRO A 80 9.76 4.22 2.95
C PRO A 80 9.33 5.62 3.39
N ALA A 81 9.89 6.09 4.51
CA ALA A 81 9.60 7.40 5.10
C ALA A 81 9.71 8.57 4.10
N HIS A 82 10.64 8.50 3.15
CA HIS A 82 10.87 9.58 2.18
C HIS A 82 9.71 9.79 1.20
N LEU A 83 8.87 8.78 0.94
CA LEU A 83 7.71 8.89 0.04
C LEU A 83 6.53 9.63 0.67
N TRP A 84 6.49 9.73 2.00
CA TRP A 84 5.50 10.52 2.72
C TRP A 84 5.65 12.03 2.49
N HIS A 85 6.90 12.46 2.30
CA HIS A 85 7.21 13.82 1.90
C HIS A 85 7.13 13.91 0.38
N THR A 86 5.90 13.92 -0.15
CA THR A 86 5.69 14.11 -1.59
C THR A 86 6.30 15.46 -1.98
N LYS A 87 7.54 15.48 -2.50
CA LYS A 87 8.02 16.62 -3.25
C LYS A 87 7.06 16.75 -4.41
N LYS A 88 6.28 17.83 -4.44
CA LYS A 88 5.57 18.24 -5.65
C LYS A 88 6.65 18.38 -6.72
N HIS A 89 6.87 17.37 -7.55
CA HIS A 89 7.53 17.57 -8.83
C HIS A 89 6.56 18.48 -9.60
N GLY A 90 6.80 19.78 -9.49
CA GLY A 90 6.14 20.79 -10.30
C GLY A 90 6.30 20.36 -11.75
N THR A 91 5.19 20.32 -12.46
CA THR A 91 5.20 20.22 -13.92
C THR A 91 6.15 21.27 -14.48
N PRO A 92 7.09 20.93 -15.39
CA PRO A 92 7.68 21.96 -16.22
C PRO A 92 6.56 22.48 -17.12
N LYS A 93 6.10 23.70 -16.84
CA LYS A 93 5.24 24.45 -17.74
C LYS A 93 5.99 24.61 -19.07
N LYS A 94 5.38 24.15 -20.16
CA LYS A 94 5.70 24.59 -21.51
C LYS A 94 4.58 25.51 -21.98
#